data_AF-A0A9D5I2A3-F1
#
_entry.id   AF-A0A9D5I2A3-F1
#
_cell.length_a   1.000
_cell.length_b   1.000
_cell.length_c   1.000
_cell.angle_alpha   90.00
_cell.angle_beta   90.00
_cell.angle_gamma   90.00
#
_symmetry.space_group_name_H-M   'P 1'
#
loop_
_entity.id
_entity.type
_entity.pdbx_description
1 polymer ?
#
loop_
_entity_poly.entity_id
_entity_poly.type
_entity_poly.pdbx_seq_one_letter_code
_entity_poly.pdbx_strand_id
1 'polypeptide(L)'
;MEKKRKVKENQLLFFITGLFLTGVAIYIMIDPLLHRQFTMAVALMALGMNQLLMVYLSPHLFPKDERAKTIIGKSMVVNYFVLFSSIFLLFFVAGFSEIHWDAQQVLVFLASILLVTIPSTMVFYARRI
;
A
#
# COMPACT_ATOMS: atom_id res chain seq x y z
N MET A 1 -15.68 24.39 11.68
CA MET A 1 -15.58 24.37 10.19
C MET A 1 -14.16 24.11 9.69
N GLU A 2 -13.13 24.59 10.38
CA GLU A 2 -11.72 24.43 9.98
C GLU A 2 -11.23 22.96 9.86
N LYS A 3 -11.64 22.09 10.79
CA LYS A 3 -11.29 20.65 10.79
C LYS A 3 -11.79 19.93 9.52
N LYS A 4 -13.02 20.24 9.06
CA LYS A 4 -13.59 19.67 7.83
C LYS A 4 -12.91 20.20 6.56
N ARG A 5 -12.43 21.45 6.57
CA ARG A 5 -11.68 22.04 5.45
C ARG A 5 -10.31 21.38 5.29
N LYS A 6 -9.58 21.20 6.40
CA LYS A 6 -8.29 20.50 6.45
C LYS A 6 -8.39 19.04 5.99
N VAL A 7 -9.46 18.33 6.36
CA VAL A 7 -9.69 16.95 5.88
C VAL A 7 -9.86 16.91 4.35
N LYS A 8 -10.68 17.81 3.78
CA LYS A 8 -10.88 17.89 2.33
C LYS A 8 -9.60 18.27 1.57
N GLU A 9 -8.80 19.17 2.13
CA GLU A 9 -7.52 19.59 1.55
C GLU A 9 -6.52 18.42 1.54
N ASN A 10 -6.42 17.66 2.64
CA ASN A 10 -5.62 16.44 2.68
C ASN A 10 -6.12 15.38 1.68
N GLN A 11 -7.43 15.21 1.55
CA GLN A 11 -8.01 14.30 0.54
C GLN A 11 -7.61 14.69 -0.88
N LEU A 12 -7.66 15.99 -1.20
CA LEU A 12 -7.25 16.49 -2.51
C LEU A 12 -5.76 16.23 -2.78
N LEU A 13 -4.90 16.49 -1.79
CA LEU A 13 -3.47 16.23 -1.89
C LEU A 13 -3.18 14.75 -2.12
N PHE A 14 -3.81 13.86 -1.34
CA PHE A 14 -3.68 12.41 -1.50
C PHE A 14 -4.21 11.94 -2.87
N PHE A 15 -5.27 12.55 -3.37
CA PHE A 15 -5.83 12.20 -4.68
C PHE A 15 -4.90 12.59 -5.82
N ILE A 16 -4.41 13.84 -5.82
CA ILE A 16 -3.50 14.35 -6.85
C ILE A 16 -2.19 13.57 -6.84
N THR A 17 -1.58 13.39 -5.66
CA THR A 17 -0.32 12.65 -5.53
C THR A 17 -0.49 11.18 -5.87
N GLY A 18 -1.59 10.55 -5.47
CA GLY A 18 -1.91 9.17 -5.82
C GLY A 18 -2.08 8.96 -7.32
N LEU A 19 -2.84 9.81 -8.01
CA LEU A 19 -2.99 9.76 -9.46
C LEU A 19 -1.66 9.97 -10.19
N PHE A 20 -0.88 10.97 -9.77
CA PHE A 20 0.41 11.26 -10.38
C PHE A 20 1.39 10.08 -10.23
N LEU A 21 1.56 9.57 -9.00
CA LEU A 21 2.45 8.44 -8.74
C LEU A 21 2.02 7.17 -9.48
N THR A 22 0.71 6.90 -9.51
CA THR A 22 0.16 5.75 -10.25
C THR A 22 0.43 5.88 -11.75
N GLY A 23 0.21 7.07 -12.34
CA GLY A 23 0.48 7.32 -13.75
C GLY A 23 1.96 7.16 -14.11
N VAL A 24 2.86 7.72 -13.29
CA VAL A 24 4.32 7.57 -13.47
C VAL A 24 4.74 6.11 -13.31
N ALA A 25 4.19 5.39 -12.33
CA ALA A 25 4.49 3.98 -12.11
C ALA A 25 4.09 3.14 -13.34
N ILE A 26 2.88 3.34 -13.87
CA ILE A 26 2.42 2.65 -15.09
C ILE A 26 3.38 2.92 -16.25
N TYR A 27 3.74 4.20 -16.49
CA TYR A 27 4.67 4.56 -17.56
C TYR A 27 6.01 3.83 -17.46
N ILE A 28 6.60 3.78 -16.26
CA ILE A 28 7.89 3.10 -16.02
C ILE A 28 7.76 1.57 -16.09
N MET A 29 6.60 1.00 -15.75
CA MET A 29 6.38 -0.45 -15.75
C MET A 29 6.25 -1.05 -17.16
N ILE A 30 5.86 -0.27 -18.17
CA ILE A 30 5.58 -0.80 -19.53
C ILE A 30 6.79 -1.54 -20.12
N ASP A 31 7.95 -0.90 -20.14
CA ASP A 31 9.13 -1.46 -20.81
C ASP A 31 9.67 -2.73 -20.11
N PRO A 32 9.85 -2.77 -18.77
CA PRO A 32 10.24 -4.00 -18.07
C PRO A 32 9.21 -5.14 -18.18
N LEU A 33 7.91 -4.83 -18.22
CA LEU A 33 6.86 -5.83 -18.40
C LEU A 33 6.97 -6.53 -19.75
N LEU A 34 7.26 -5.78 -20.82
CA LEU A 34 7.46 -6.34 -22.16
C LEU A 34 8.67 -7.27 -22.22
N HIS A 35 9.72 -6.95 -21.47
CA HIS A 35 10.95 -7.74 -21.39
C HIS A 35 10.93 -8.81 -20.29
N ARG A 36 9.79 -9.00 -19.59
CA ARG A 36 9.62 -9.94 -18.46
C ARG A 36 10.64 -9.74 -17.34
N GLN A 37 11.03 -8.50 -17.09
CA GLN A 37 11.96 -8.13 -16.04
C GLN A 37 11.23 -7.60 -14.81
N PHE A 38 11.77 -7.89 -13.63
CA PHE A 38 11.26 -7.31 -12.40
C PHE A 38 11.53 -5.81 -12.39
N THR A 39 10.51 -5.02 -12.04
CA THR A 39 10.59 -3.57 -12.03
C THR A 39 10.48 -3.00 -10.63
N MET A 40 11.39 -2.10 -10.30
CA MET A 40 11.37 -1.34 -9.04
C MET A 40 10.17 -0.39 -8.96
N ALA A 41 9.52 -0.09 -10.09
CA ALA A 41 8.32 0.73 -10.15
C ALA A 41 7.11 0.10 -9.42
N VAL A 42 7.17 -1.19 -9.05
CA VAL A 42 6.14 -1.83 -8.20
C VAL A 42 5.98 -1.11 -6.87
N ALA A 43 7.07 -0.64 -6.25
CA ALA A 43 6.97 0.15 -5.02
C ALA A 43 6.30 1.52 -5.26
N LEU A 44 6.58 2.15 -6.40
CA LEU A 44 5.96 3.40 -6.78
C LEU A 44 4.45 3.23 -7.01
N MET A 45 4.06 2.11 -7.64
CA MET A 45 2.67 1.73 -7.83
C MET A 45 1.98 1.50 -6.47
N ALA A 46 2.62 0.75 -5.56
CA ALA A 46 2.10 0.51 -4.21
C ALA A 46 1.92 1.82 -3.42
N LEU A 47 2.86 2.77 -3.55
CA LEU A 47 2.73 4.11 -2.98
C LEU A 47 1.55 4.87 -3.59
N GLY A 48 1.39 4.85 -4.91
CA GLY A 48 0.24 5.47 -5.59
C GLY A 48 -1.09 4.93 -5.07
N MET A 49 -1.21 3.60 -4.98
CA MET A 49 -2.39 2.94 -4.41
C MET A 49 -2.63 3.31 -2.95
N ASN A 50 -1.58 3.34 -2.11
CA ASN A 50 -1.68 3.78 -0.72
C ASN A 50 -2.24 5.21 -0.62
N GLN A 51 -1.75 6.14 -1.43
CA GLN A 51 -2.27 7.51 -1.44
C GLN A 51 -3.74 7.56 -1.83
N LEU A 52 -4.16 6.80 -2.84
CA LEU A 52 -5.58 6.72 -3.23
C LEU A 52 -6.46 6.13 -2.11
N LEU A 53 -5.99 5.12 -1.39
CA LEU A 53 -6.69 4.57 -0.21
C LEU A 53 -6.76 5.59 0.93
N MET A 54 -5.72 6.41 1.11
CA MET A 54 -5.69 7.48 2.11
C MET A 54 -6.72 8.59 1.83
N VAL A 55 -7.13 8.81 0.58
CA VAL A 55 -8.26 9.70 0.25
C VAL A 55 -9.54 9.26 0.98
N TYR A 56 -9.79 7.95 1.02
CA TYR A 56 -10.95 7.38 1.70
C TYR A 56 -10.78 7.35 3.22
N LEU A 57 -9.58 7.05 3.70
CA LEU A 57 -9.29 6.94 5.13
C LEU A 57 -9.19 8.28 5.86
N SER A 58 -8.78 9.34 5.16
CA SER A 58 -8.64 10.70 5.68
C SER A 58 -9.80 11.10 6.63
N PRO A 59 -11.09 11.07 6.22
CA PRO A 59 -12.19 11.47 7.08
C PRO A 59 -12.41 10.57 8.31
N HIS A 60 -11.91 9.34 8.30
CA HIS A 60 -12.06 8.36 9.38
C HIS A 60 -10.88 8.39 10.36
N LEU A 61 -9.69 8.77 9.91
CA LEU A 61 -8.46 8.79 10.71
C LEU A 61 -8.17 10.16 11.34
N PHE A 62 -8.43 11.26 10.62
CA PHE A 62 -8.13 12.62 11.11
C PHE A 62 -9.00 13.15 12.26
N PRO A 63 -10.19 12.60 12.57
CA PRO A 63 -10.86 12.94 13.82
C PRO A 63 -9.98 12.63 15.04
N LYS A 64 -9.05 11.65 14.92
CA LYS A 64 -8.15 11.11 15.96
C LYS A 64 -8.88 10.55 17.18
N ASP A 65 -10.10 10.08 16.94
CA ASP A 65 -10.97 9.54 17.98
C ASP A 65 -10.62 8.06 18.28
N GLU A 66 -11.26 7.49 19.31
CA GLU A 66 -11.03 6.11 19.74
C GLU A 66 -11.24 5.10 18.61
N ARG A 67 -12.25 5.32 17.76
CA ARG A 67 -12.51 4.52 16.54
C ARG A 67 -11.30 4.46 15.61
N ALA A 68 -10.58 5.57 15.41
CA ALA A 68 -9.40 5.59 14.56
C ALA A 68 -8.27 4.73 15.14
N LYS A 69 -8.07 4.77 16.47
CA LYS A 69 -7.09 3.90 17.15
C LYS A 69 -7.45 2.43 17.00
N THR A 70 -8.72 2.07 17.14
CA THR A 70 -9.19 0.68 16.96
C THR A 70 -8.97 0.18 15.53
N ILE A 71 -9.27 1.01 14.53
CA ILE A 71 -9.05 0.68 13.11
C ILE A 71 -7.56 0.42 12.86
N ILE A 72 -6.68 1.32 13.31
CA ILE A 72 -5.23 1.17 13.14
C ILE A 72 -4.73 -0.09 13.85
N GLY A 73 -5.12 -0.29 15.12
CA GLY A 73 -4.69 -1.45 15.91
C GLY A 73 -5.07 -2.78 15.26
N LYS A 74 -6.33 -2.94 14.83
CA LYS A 74 -6.78 -4.17 14.15
C LYS A 74 -6.08 -4.39 12.81
N SER A 75 -5.83 -3.31 12.06
CA SER A 75 -5.13 -3.37 10.78
C SER A 75 -3.67 -3.82 10.94
N MET A 76 -2.99 -3.38 12.01
CA MET A 76 -1.62 -3.81 12.31
C MET A 76 -1.53 -5.31 12.63
N VAL A 77 -2.51 -5.85 13.34
CA VAL A 77 -2.57 -7.31 13.63
C VAL A 77 -2.71 -8.11 12.33
N VAL A 78 -3.63 -7.72 11.45
CA VAL A 78 -3.80 -8.40 10.13
C VAL A 78 -2.52 -8.28 9.31
N ASN A 79 -1.90 -7.10 9.31
CA ASN A 79 -0.66 -6.86 8.59
C ASN A 79 0.50 -7.75 9.06
N TYR A 80 0.58 -8.07 10.35
CA TYR A 80 1.56 -9.04 10.87
C TYR A 80 1.39 -10.43 10.22
N PHE A 81 0.15 -10.94 10.16
CA PHE A 81 -0.14 -12.22 9.51
C PHE A 81 0.15 -12.19 8.01
N VAL A 82 -0.19 -11.11 7.33
CA VAL A 82 0.09 -10.94 5.90
C VAL A 82 1.59 -10.88 5.63
N LEU A 83 2.37 -10.18 6.46
CA LEU A 83 3.82 -10.12 6.33
C LEU A 83 4.45 -11.51 6.50
N PHE A 84 4.06 -12.23 7.55
CA PHE A 84 4.58 -13.56 7.81
C PHE A 84 4.23 -14.54 6.68
N SER A 85 2.98 -14.47 6.19
CA SER A 85 2.52 -15.29 5.06
C SER A 85 3.26 -14.94 3.77
N SER A 86 3.51 -13.66 3.51
CA SER A 86 4.26 -13.18 2.34
C SER A 86 5.71 -13.65 2.37
N ILE A 87 6.36 -13.60 3.53
CA ILE A 87 7.72 -14.11 3.71
C ILE A 87 7.75 -15.63 3.47
N PHE A 88 6.80 -16.37 4.05
CA PHE A 88 6.70 -17.81 3.84
C PHE A 88 6.50 -18.19 2.36
N LEU A 89 5.64 -17.46 1.65
CA LEU A 89 5.45 -17.61 0.21
C LEU A 89 6.71 -17.31 -0.58
N LEU A 90 7.45 -16.25 -0.23
CA LEU A 90 8.71 -15.91 -0.90
C LEU A 90 9.77 -16.99 -0.68
N PHE A 91 9.87 -17.57 0.52
CA PHE A 91 10.74 -18.72 0.77
C PHE A 91 10.35 -19.93 -0.10
N PHE A 92 9.07 -20.19 -0.24
CA PHE A 92 8.58 -21.28 -1.10
C PHE A 92 8.93 -21.02 -2.56
N VAL A 93 8.67 -19.82 -3.07
CA VAL A 93 9.01 -19.45 -4.46
C VAL A 93 10.52 -19.50 -4.68
N ALA A 94 11.33 -18.94 -3.78
CA ALA A 94 12.78 -18.94 -3.92
C ALA A 94 13.40 -20.34 -3.79
N GLY A 95 12.82 -21.22 -2.98
CA GLY A 95 13.33 -22.57 -2.75
C GLY A 95 12.93 -23.58 -3.82
N PHE A 96 11.77 -23.41 -4.47
CA PHE A 96 11.22 -24.36 -5.43
C PHE A 96 11.19 -23.88 -6.88
N SER A 97 11.47 -22.60 -7.14
CA SER A 97 11.53 -22.06 -8.52
C SER A 97 12.96 -21.79 -8.97
N GLU A 98 13.20 -21.82 -10.27
CA GLU A 98 14.47 -21.39 -10.89
C GLU A 98 14.62 -19.85 -10.89
N ILE A 99 13.66 -19.12 -10.32
CA ILE A 99 13.65 -17.67 -10.32
C ILE A 99 14.55 -17.17 -9.20
N HIS A 100 15.72 -16.65 -9.58
CA HIS A 100 16.68 -16.06 -8.64
C HIS A 100 16.32 -14.59 -8.42
N TRP A 101 15.64 -14.31 -7.31
CA TRP A 101 15.33 -12.94 -6.91
C TRP A 101 16.52 -12.32 -6.20
N ASP A 102 16.88 -11.11 -6.60
CA ASP A 102 17.86 -10.32 -5.85
C ASP A 102 17.26 -9.83 -4.52
N ALA A 103 18.10 -9.66 -3.50
CA ALA A 103 17.69 -9.22 -2.17
C ALA A 103 16.93 -7.88 -2.22
N GLN A 104 17.32 -6.98 -3.12
CA GLN A 104 16.62 -5.71 -3.32
C GLN A 104 15.19 -5.90 -3.84
N GLN A 105 15.00 -6.85 -4.77
CA GLN A 105 13.68 -7.15 -5.35
C GLN A 105 12.73 -7.74 -4.30
N VAL A 106 13.25 -8.64 -3.46
CA VAL A 106 12.49 -9.24 -2.34
C VAL A 106 12.04 -8.15 -1.35
N LEU A 107 12.95 -7.25 -0.96
CA LEU A 107 12.62 -6.14 -0.05
C LEU A 107 11.58 -5.19 -0.64
N VAL A 108 11.72 -4.84 -1.92
CA VAL A 108 10.77 -3.98 -2.64
C VAL A 108 9.40 -4.62 -2.70
N PHE A 109 9.33 -5.92 -2.98
CA PHE A 109 8.08 -6.65 -3.04
C PHE A 109 7.38 -6.70 -1.66
N LEU A 110 8.13 -7.03 -0.60
CA LEU A 110 7.62 -7.00 0.78
C LEU A 110 7.14 -5.61 1.18
N ALA A 111 7.93 -4.58 0.92
CA ALA A 111 7.55 -3.19 1.21
C ALA A 111 6.28 -2.79 0.46
N SER A 112 6.15 -3.19 -0.81
CA SER A 112 4.97 -2.92 -1.63
C SER A 112 3.72 -3.58 -1.07
N ILE A 113 3.81 -4.85 -0.63
CA ILE A 113 2.70 -5.55 0.02
C ILE A 113 2.27 -4.83 1.28
N LEU A 114 3.21 -4.43 2.15
CA LEU A 114 2.92 -3.72 3.39
C LEU A 114 2.24 -2.37 3.13
N LEU A 115 2.76 -1.61 2.17
CA LEU A 115 2.24 -0.31 1.78
C LEU A 115 0.79 -0.37 1.30
N VAL A 116 0.36 -1.47 0.68
CA VAL A 116 -1.02 -1.66 0.24
C VAL A 116 -1.88 -2.32 1.31
N THR A 117 -1.35 -3.29 2.04
CA THR A 117 -2.12 -4.10 3.00
C THR A 117 -2.59 -3.28 4.19
N ILE A 118 -1.72 -2.44 4.76
CA ILE A 118 -2.05 -1.59 5.91
C ILE A 118 -3.24 -0.67 5.60
N PRO A 119 -3.20 0.21 4.59
CA PRO A 119 -4.35 1.06 4.28
C PRO A 119 -5.56 0.26 3.79
N SER A 120 -5.38 -0.85 3.05
CA SER A 120 -6.51 -1.66 2.57
C SER A 120 -7.30 -2.29 3.72
N THR A 121 -6.60 -2.81 4.72
CA THR A 121 -7.24 -3.38 5.93
C THR A 121 -7.88 -2.28 6.77
N MET A 122 -7.28 -1.09 6.85
CA MET A 122 -7.91 0.07 7.48
C MET A 122 -9.21 0.46 6.77
N VAL A 123 -9.25 0.44 5.43
CA VAL A 123 -10.46 0.75 4.65
C VAL A 123 -11.56 -0.28 4.97
N PHE A 124 -11.19 -1.56 5.03
CA PHE A 124 -12.12 -2.62 5.39
C PHE A 124 -12.72 -2.42 6.79
N TYR A 125 -11.89 -2.13 7.79
CA TYR A 125 -12.38 -1.88 9.15
C TYR A 125 -13.15 -0.58 9.29
N ALA A 126 -12.78 0.48 8.57
CA ALA A 126 -13.49 1.76 8.58
C ALA A 126 -14.94 1.65 8.08
N ARG A 127 -15.23 0.67 7.19
CA ARG A 127 -16.58 0.36 6.71
C ARG A 127 -17.39 -0.53 7.66
N ARG A 128 -16.72 -1.32 8.50
CA ARG A 128 -17.33 -2.36 9.35
C ARG A 128 -17.59 -1.88 10.78
N ILE A 129 -16.76 -0.98 11.29
CA ILE A 129 -16.87 -0.32 12.61
C ILE A 129 -17.44 1.05 12.37
#